data_AF-B2UPR5-F1
#
_entry.id   AF-B2UPR5-F1
#
_cell.length_a   1.000
_cell.length_b   1.000
_cell.length_c   1.000
_cell.angle_alpha   90.00
_cell.angle_beta   90.00
_cell.angle_gamma   90.00
#
_symmetry.space_group_name_H-M   'P 1'
#
loop_
_entity.id
_entity.type
_entity.pdbx_description
1 polymer ?
#
loop_
_entity_poly.entity_id
_entity_poly.type
_entity_poly.pdbx_seq_one_letter_code
_entity_poly.pdbx_strand_id
1 'polypeptide(L)'
;MDEEQQIIQEPVQEPAPEKQSDKTQAILTAVSPLVAVFFGGSAGVNIIPPLICWLVWKDANPLVDKVGKNILNAQISWAIYTVAACLSCLILIGFVLAPVVVIAWIVFSIIAAVKAANGNYDYVAPFTIKFLK
;
A
#
# COMPACT_ATOMS: atom_id res chain seq x y z
N MET A 1 -9.24 -41.54 -46.73
CA MET A 1 -7.93 -41.96 -46.21
C MET A 1 -6.90 -41.24 -47.05
N ASP A 2 -6.39 -40.06 -46.71
CA ASP A 2 -6.02 -39.60 -45.36
C ASP A 2 -6.00 -38.06 -45.30
N GLU A 3 -7.17 -37.42 -45.32
CA GLU A 3 -7.32 -35.96 -45.11
C GLU A 3 -7.21 -35.54 -43.62
N GLU A 4 -6.88 -36.47 -42.71
CA GLU A 4 -6.86 -36.22 -41.27
C GLU A 4 -5.56 -35.60 -40.72
N GLN A 5 -4.60 -35.22 -41.58
CA GLN A 5 -3.33 -34.61 -41.14
C GLN A 5 -3.33 -33.08 -41.01
N GLN A 6 -4.50 -32.43 -41.03
CA GLN A 6 -4.64 -30.99 -40.75
C GLN A 6 -5.56 -30.68 -39.57
N ILE A 7 -5.49 -31.47 -38.50
CA ILE A 7 -5.80 -30.89 -37.18
C ILE A 7 -4.60 -30.02 -36.83
N ILE A 8 -4.74 -28.73 -37.13
CA ILE A 8 -3.93 -27.64 -36.59
C ILE A 8 -3.87 -27.88 -35.08
N GLN A 9 -2.75 -28.43 -34.59
CA GLN A 9 -2.41 -28.21 -33.19
C GLN A 9 -2.17 -26.72 -33.08
N GLU A 10 -3.19 -25.99 -32.65
CA GLU A 10 -2.99 -24.68 -32.06
C GLU A 10 -1.83 -24.86 -31.08
N PRO A 11 -0.77 -24.02 -31.12
CA PRO A 11 0.32 -24.16 -30.18
C PRO A 11 -0.32 -24.25 -28.81
N VAL A 12 -0.11 -25.37 -28.10
CA VAL A 12 -0.56 -25.54 -26.73
C VAL A 12 0.01 -24.34 -26.00
N GLN A 13 -0.81 -23.31 -25.80
CA GLN A 13 -0.46 -22.17 -24.99
C GLN A 13 -0.32 -22.77 -23.61
N GLU A 14 0.91 -23.15 -23.29
CA GLU A 14 1.31 -23.42 -21.93
C GLU A 14 0.75 -22.25 -21.11
N PRO A 15 -0.16 -22.51 -20.15
CA PRO A 15 -0.80 -21.44 -19.41
C PRO A 15 0.32 -20.57 -18.88
N ALA A 16 0.33 -19.30 -19.32
CA ALA A 16 1.39 -18.36 -19.03
C ALA A 16 1.77 -18.51 -17.55
N PRO A 17 3.07 -18.66 -17.23
CA PRO A 17 3.51 -19.12 -15.93
C PRO A 17 2.76 -18.32 -14.88
N GLU A 18 1.98 -19.00 -14.03
CA GLU A 18 1.15 -18.37 -13.00
C GLU A 18 2.09 -17.44 -12.23
N LYS A 19 2.00 -16.15 -12.54
CA LYS A 19 3.03 -15.17 -12.20
C LYS A 19 3.03 -15.11 -10.70
N GLN A 20 3.97 -15.83 -10.07
CA GLN A 20 4.09 -15.96 -8.64
C GLN A 20 4.11 -14.54 -8.09
N SER A 21 2.96 -14.13 -7.56
CA SER A 21 2.72 -12.74 -7.18
C SER A 21 3.71 -12.42 -6.08
N ASP A 22 4.74 -11.65 -6.42
CA ASP A 22 5.87 -11.37 -5.54
C ASP A 22 5.37 -10.66 -4.29
N LYS A 23 5.28 -11.42 -3.19
CA LYS A 23 4.92 -10.92 -1.86
C LYS A 23 5.78 -9.70 -1.48
N THR A 24 7.01 -9.67 -1.98
CA THR A 24 7.96 -8.57 -1.87
C THR A 24 7.39 -7.22 -2.33
N GLN A 25 6.64 -7.17 -3.44
CA GLN A 25 6.08 -5.93 -3.97
C GLN A 25 4.97 -5.37 -3.08
N ALA A 26 4.14 -6.25 -2.51
CA ALA A 26 3.10 -5.88 -1.56
C ALA A 26 3.71 -5.35 -0.25
N ILE A 27 4.76 -6.01 0.26
CA ILE A 27 5.50 -5.56 1.44
C ILE A 27 6.16 -4.21 1.17
N LEU A 28 6.80 -4.03 0.02
CA LEU A 28 7.49 -2.78 -0.31
C LEU A 28 6.50 -1.61 -0.41
N THR A 29 5.30 -1.85 -0.96
CA THR A 29 4.22 -0.86 -0.98
C THR A 29 3.81 -0.45 0.44
N ALA A 30 3.69 -1.41 1.36
CA ALA A 30 3.36 -1.14 2.76
C ALA A 30 4.48 -0.44 3.56
N VAL A 31 5.74 -0.69 3.20
CA VAL A 31 6.91 -0.10 3.87
C VAL A 31 7.28 1.28 3.30
N SER A 32 6.88 1.59 2.07
CA SER A 32 7.17 2.86 1.39
C SER A 32 6.85 4.14 2.19
N PRO A 33 5.80 4.22 3.03
CA PRO A 33 5.56 5.41 3.85
C PRO A 33 6.65 5.65 4.90
N LEU A 34 7.22 4.59 5.46
CA LEU A 34 8.27 4.67 6.48
C LEU A 34 9.60 5.13 5.86
N VAL A 35 9.91 4.64 4.65
CA VAL A 35 11.14 5.04 3.92
C VAL A 35 11.11 6.52 3.57
N ALA A 36 9.94 7.05 3.19
CA ALA A 36 9.75 8.44 2.81
C ALA A 36 10.26 9.44 3.87
N VAL A 37 10.13 9.09 5.16
CA VAL A 37 10.54 9.95 6.27
C VAL A 37 12.04 10.21 6.28
N PHE A 38 12.85 9.26 5.83
CA PHE A 38 14.32 9.42 5.76
C PHE A 38 14.79 10.28 4.59
N PHE A 39 13.92 10.52 3.59
CA PHE A 39 14.22 11.33 2.41
C PHE A 39 13.59 12.72 2.47
N GLY A 40 13.33 13.23 3.68
CA GLY A 40 12.78 14.57 3.90
C GLY A 40 11.24 14.64 3.82
N GLY A 41 10.56 13.50 3.72
CA GLY A 41 9.11 13.44 3.83
C GLY A 41 8.62 13.63 5.28
N SER A 42 7.46 14.23 5.46
CA SER A 42 6.84 14.42 6.79
C SER A 42 5.99 13.22 7.22
N ALA A 43 6.12 12.81 8.49
CA ALA A 43 5.37 11.68 9.05
C ALA A 43 3.85 11.88 8.88
N GLY A 44 3.19 10.91 8.24
CA GLY A 44 1.75 10.94 7.99
C GLY A 44 1.30 11.69 6.73
N VAL A 45 2.07 12.62 6.15
CA VAL A 45 1.61 13.41 4.98
C VAL A 45 2.10 12.82 3.64
N ASN A 46 3.14 11.98 3.67
CA ASN A 46 3.72 11.43 2.43
C ASN A 46 2.83 10.34 1.83
N ILE A 47 1.92 10.74 0.95
CA ILE A 47 1.07 9.83 0.17
C ILE A 47 1.78 9.41 -1.14
N ILE A 48 2.77 10.20 -1.59
CA ILE A 48 3.42 10.01 -2.91
C ILE A 48 4.13 8.64 -3.02
N PRO A 49 4.97 8.20 -2.06
CA PRO A 49 5.70 6.93 -2.21
C PRO A 49 4.80 5.69 -2.31
N PRO A 50 3.79 5.48 -1.43
CA PRO A 50 2.87 4.35 -1.58
C PRO A 50 2.00 4.47 -2.83
N LEU A 51 1.70 5.69 -3.29
CA LEU A 51 0.95 5.92 -4.52
C LEU A 51 1.75 5.47 -5.75
N ILE A 52 3.03 5.80 -5.81
CA ILE A 52 3.93 5.36 -6.87
C ILE A 52 4.04 3.83 -6.84
N CYS A 53 4.33 3.23 -5.68
CA CYS A 53 4.43 1.77 -5.57
C CYS A 53 3.13 1.06 -6.00
N TRP A 54 1.97 1.60 -5.60
CA TRP A 54 0.68 1.06 -6.02
C TRP A 54 0.47 1.21 -7.53
N LEU A 55 0.68 2.39 -8.13
CA LEU A 55 0.51 2.60 -9.57
C LEU A 55 1.41 1.72 -10.44
N VAL A 56 2.65 1.49 -10.02
CA VAL A 56 3.63 0.68 -10.77
C VAL A 56 3.23 -0.80 -10.78
N TRP A 57 2.65 -1.32 -9.70
CA TRP A 57 2.42 -2.76 -9.54
C TRP A 57 0.96 -3.21 -9.48
N LYS A 58 -0.01 -2.29 -9.37
CA LYS A 58 -1.44 -2.63 -9.24
C LYS A 58 -1.95 -3.49 -10.41
N ASP A 59 -1.52 -3.22 -11.64
CA ASP A 59 -2.02 -3.92 -12.83
C ASP A 59 -1.32 -5.28 -13.01
N ALA A 60 -0.15 -5.45 -12.40
CA ALA A 60 0.65 -6.68 -12.47
C ALA A 60 0.39 -7.64 -11.31
N ASN A 61 -0.13 -7.15 -10.18
CA ASN A 61 -0.29 -7.92 -8.96
C ASN A 61 -1.59 -7.56 -8.20
N PRO A 62 -2.59 -8.46 -8.17
CA PRO A 62 -3.86 -8.20 -7.47
C PRO A 62 -3.71 -8.09 -5.95
N LEU A 63 -2.64 -8.63 -5.35
CA LEU A 63 -2.34 -8.43 -3.93
C LEU A 63 -1.84 -7.00 -3.68
N VAL A 64 -1.03 -6.45 -4.59
CA VAL A 64 -0.59 -5.05 -4.49
C VAL A 64 -1.76 -4.11 -4.67
N ASP A 65 -2.75 -4.44 -5.51
CA ASP A 65 -3.95 -3.61 -5.60
C ASP A 65 -4.68 -3.52 -4.26
N LYS A 66 -4.90 -4.66 -3.59
CA LYS A 66 -5.55 -4.71 -2.27
C LYS A 66 -4.75 -3.98 -1.18
N VAL A 67 -3.47 -4.32 -1.04
CA VAL A 67 -2.60 -3.73 -0.02
C VAL A 67 -2.41 -2.24 -0.29
N GLY A 68 -2.12 -1.87 -1.52
CA GLY A 68 -1.88 -0.48 -1.92
C GLY A 68 -3.10 0.40 -1.68
N LYS A 69 -4.32 -0.06 -2.00
CA LYS A 69 -5.55 0.68 -1.65
C LYS A 69 -5.70 0.87 -0.14
N ASN A 70 -5.44 -0.16 0.67
CA ASN A 70 -5.52 -0.07 2.13
C ASN A 70 -4.48 0.90 2.70
N ILE A 71 -3.22 0.82 2.23
CA ILE A 71 -2.13 1.69 2.65
C ILE A 71 -2.36 3.14 2.21
N LEU A 72 -2.86 3.36 0.99
CA LEU A 72 -3.20 4.68 0.49
C LEU A 72 -4.33 5.32 1.30
N ASN A 73 -5.39 4.56 1.56
CA ASN A 73 -6.50 5.02 2.40
C ASN A 73 -6.00 5.41 3.80
N ALA A 74 -5.12 4.59 4.40
CA ALA A 74 -4.51 4.88 5.68
C ALA A 74 -3.69 6.17 5.61
N GLN A 75 -2.80 6.31 4.62
CA GLN A 75 -1.97 7.50 4.46
C GLN A 75 -2.76 8.78 4.25
N ILE A 76 -3.83 8.75 3.45
CA ILE A 76 -4.69 9.92 3.26
C ILE A 76 -5.35 10.31 4.58
N SER A 77 -5.83 9.32 5.34
CA SER A 77 -6.48 9.55 6.65
C SER A 77 -5.49 10.17 7.64
N TRP A 78 -4.30 9.59 7.76
CA TRP A 78 -3.24 10.08 8.65
C TRP A 78 -2.69 11.44 8.22
N ALA A 79 -2.64 11.74 6.93
CA ALA A 79 -2.27 13.07 6.43
C ALA A 79 -3.25 14.14 6.93
N ILE A 80 -4.56 13.86 6.87
CA ILE A 80 -5.60 14.75 7.38
C ILE A 80 -5.44 14.96 8.89
N TYR A 81 -5.18 13.89 9.66
CA TYR A 81 -4.95 13.98 11.10
C TYR A 81 -3.70 14.79 11.45
N THR A 82 -2.59 14.59 10.74
CA THR A 82 -1.36 15.37 10.93
C THR A 82 -1.59 16.85 10.62
N VAL A 83 -2.28 17.17 9.53
CA VAL A 83 -2.61 18.57 9.19
C VAL A 83 -3.51 19.20 10.25
N ALA A 84 -4.55 18.48 10.71
CA ALA A 84 -5.42 18.96 11.79
C ALA A 84 -4.65 19.18 13.10
N ALA A 85 -3.73 18.27 13.44
CA ALA A 85 -2.87 18.41 14.61
C ALA A 85 -1.94 19.63 14.48
N CYS A 86 -1.34 19.86 13.31
CA CYS A 86 -0.53 21.05 13.04
C CYS A 86 -1.35 22.35 13.16
N LEU A 87 -2.59 22.39 12.66
CA LEU A 87 -3.48 23.54 12.83
C LEU A 87 -3.78 23.78 14.32
N SER A 88 -3.98 22.72 15.11
CA SER A 88 -4.21 22.84 16.55
C SER A 88 -3.00 23.36 17.34
N CYS A 89 -1.79 23.40 16.75
CA CYS A 89 -0.62 24.04 17.36
C CYS A 89 -0.83 25.54 17.56
N LEU A 90 -1.69 26.19 16.75
CA LEU A 90 -2.04 27.61 16.92
C LEU A 90 -2.73 27.88 18.28
N ILE A 91 -3.35 26.85 18.87
CA ILE A 91 -4.05 26.91 20.16
C ILE A 91 -3.16 26.29 21.27
N LEU A 92 -1.86 26.09 21.02
CA LEU A 92 -0.86 25.43 21.89
C LEU A 92 -1.13 23.95 22.23
N ILE A 93 -2.36 23.46 22.08
CA ILE A 93 -2.75 22.04 22.28
C ILE A 93 -2.04 21.12 21.30
N GLY A 94 -1.78 21.59 20.07
CA GLY A 94 -1.11 20.79 19.05
C GLY A 94 0.32 20.37 19.42
N PHE A 95 0.98 21.04 20.37
CA PHE A 95 2.34 20.66 20.79
C PHE A 95 2.38 19.31 21.51
N VAL A 96 1.30 18.94 22.21
CA VAL A 96 1.14 17.62 22.84
C VAL A 96 0.52 16.63 21.86
N LEU A 97 -0.41 17.08 21.01
CA LEU A 97 -1.10 16.21 20.06
C LEU A 97 -0.20 15.74 18.92
N ALA A 98 0.68 16.60 18.40
CA ALA A 98 1.57 16.29 17.28
C ALA A 98 2.48 15.06 17.54
N PRO A 99 3.24 14.95 18.65
CA PRO A 99 4.04 13.76 18.91
C PRO A 99 3.17 12.50 19.07
N VAL A 100 1.98 12.61 19.66
CA VAL A 100 1.05 11.47 19.80
C VAL A 100 0.59 10.96 18.43
N VAL A 101 0.24 11.87 17.51
CA VAL A 101 -0.17 11.51 16.14
C VAL A 101 0.98 10.86 15.38
N VAL A 102 2.20 11.38 15.49
CA VAL A 102 3.38 10.80 14.84
C VAL A 102 3.67 9.39 15.38
N ILE A 103 3.64 9.20 16.70
CA ILE A 103 3.86 7.88 17.31
C ILE A 103 2.79 6.89 16.85
N ALA A 104 1.51 7.27 16.89
CA ALA A 104 0.42 6.43 16.43
C ALA A 104 0.59 6.05 14.96
N TRP A 105 0.94 7.02 14.10
CA TRP A 105 1.20 6.78 12.69
C TRP A 105 2.34 5.76 12.45
N ILE A 106 3.45 5.87 13.19
CA ILE A 106 4.57 4.93 13.09
C ILE A 106 4.11 3.52 13.48
N VAL A 107 3.41 3.38 14.61
CA VAL A 107 2.91 2.09 15.10
C VAL A 107 2.00 1.44 14.06
N PHE A 108 1.04 2.16 13.50
CA PHE A 108 0.13 1.60 12.51
C PHE A 108 0.81 1.27 11.18
N SER A 109 1.78 2.07 10.76
CA SER A 109 2.59 1.79 9.57
C SER A 109 3.41 0.51 9.74
N ILE A 110 4.02 0.29 10.92
CA ILE A 110 4.74 -0.95 11.24
C ILE A 110 3.78 -2.14 11.25
N ILE A 111 2.62 -2.04 11.90
CA ILE A 111 1.64 -3.13 11.92
C ILE A 111 1.16 -3.48 10.51
N ALA A 112 0.94 -2.47 9.66
CA ALA A 112 0.54 -2.68 8.28
C ALA A 112 1.63 -3.39 7.47
N ALA A 113 2.90 -2.98 7.63
CA ALA A 113 4.04 -3.63 7.01
C ALA A 113 4.21 -5.09 7.48
N VAL A 114 4.14 -5.34 8.78
CA VAL A 114 4.24 -6.69 9.36
C VAL A 114 3.09 -7.58 8.90
N LYS A 115 1.87 -7.06 8.85
CA LYS A 115 0.71 -7.82 8.35
C LYS A 115 0.80 -8.13 6.87
N ALA A 116 1.29 -7.19 6.06
CA ALA A 116 1.61 -7.46 4.65
C ALA A 116 2.69 -8.55 4.52
N ALA A 117 3.72 -8.54 5.38
CA ALA A 117 4.76 -9.56 5.39
C ALA A 117 4.27 -10.95 5.81
N ASN A 118 3.33 -11.01 6.76
CA ASN A 118 2.70 -12.26 7.22
C ASN A 118 1.59 -12.78 6.28
N GLY A 119 1.36 -12.14 5.14
CA GLY A 119 0.34 -12.55 4.17
C GLY A 119 -1.09 -12.08 4.46
N ASN A 120 -1.28 -11.20 5.45
CA ASN A 120 -2.58 -10.63 5.77
C ASN A 120 -2.79 -9.32 4.99
N TYR A 121 -3.12 -9.46 3.71
CA TYR A 121 -3.22 -8.36 2.74
C TYR A 121 -4.51 -7.54 2.85
N ASP A 122 -5.55 -8.09 3.50
CA ASP A 122 -6.83 -7.40 3.72
C ASP A 122 -6.81 -6.54 4.99
N TYR A 123 -5.65 -6.41 5.65
CA TYR A 123 -5.54 -5.58 6.84
C TYR A 123 -5.77 -4.10 6.53
N VAL A 124 -6.74 -3.54 7.22
CA VAL A 124 -7.01 -2.10 7.25
C VAL A 124 -6.51 -1.56 8.59
N ALA A 125 -5.62 -0.58 8.54
CA ALA A 125 -5.16 0.09 9.75
C ALA A 125 -6.35 0.76 10.46
N PRO A 126 -6.48 0.66 11.78
CA PRO A 126 -7.51 1.39 12.52
C PRO A 126 -7.35 2.91 12.30
N PHE A 127 -8.46 3.64 12.33
CA PHE A 127 -8.55 5.06 11.93
C PHE A 127 -8.32 5.33 10.44
N THR A 128 -8.56 4.33 9.57
CA THR A 128 -8.53 4.52 8.11
C THR A 128 -9.92 4.79 7.56
N ILE A 129 -10.07 5.91 6.86
CA ILE A 129 -11.23 6.24 6.03
C ILE A 129 -11.01 5.61 4.65
N LYS A 130 -11.98 4.83 4.16
CA LYS A 130 -11.91 4.17 2.84
C LYS A 130 -12.28 5.16 1.73
N PHE A 131 -11.27 5.72 1.06
CA PHE A 131 -11.46 6.56 -0.12
C PHE A 131 -11.46 5.73 -1.42
N LEU A 132 -10.54 4.78 -1.52
CA LEU A 132 -10.39 3.85 -2.63
C LEU A 132 -11.05 2.51 -2.28
N LYS A 133 -11.81 1.95 -3.24
CA LYS A 133 -12.62 0.73 -3.08
C LYS A 133 -12.14 -0.42 -3.97
#